data_AF-A0A7X3QDD2-F1
#
_entry.id   AF-A0A7X3QDD2-F1
#
_cell.length_a   1.000
_cell.length_b   1.000
_cell.length_c   1.000
_cell.angle_alpha   90.00
_cell.angle_beta   90.00
_cell.angle_gamma   90.00
#
_symmetry.space_group_name_H-M   'P 1'
#
loop_
_entity.id
_entity.type
_entity.pdbx_description
1 polymer ?
#
loop_
_entity_poly.entity_id
_entity_poly.type
_entity_poly.pdbx_seq_one_letter_code
_entity_poly.pdbx_strand_id
1 'polypeptide(L)'
;NLRRAMRRETELLLETVAREDRSMLDLLAADYTFVNERLARHYGIPNVAGSHFRRVPVTDPNRRGILGHASILTVTSQSNRTSPVTRGKWILENLLGAPPPAPPDEVPGLEETRLEGTLRERMIQHRRNPVCASCHQAMDPLGFSLENFSPLGEWRTVDAGFPVDAGGAMPDGITTFEGVSGLRQALLDKSDVFISTLTEKLLIYALGRGVEYYDKPTVRDILRQAARRDYRFSALIEGIVTSAPFRMRTAD
;
A
#
# COMPACT_ATOMS: atom_id res chain seq x y z
N ASN A 1 -20.75 11.89 3.76
CA ASN A 1 -20.67 10.44 3.46
C ASN A 1 -19.29 9.91 3.90
N LEU A 2 -19.21 8.72 4.49
CA LEU A 2 -17.97 8.12 5.02
C LEU A 2 -16.91 7.87 3.94
N ARG A 3 -17.30 7.40 2.74
CA ARG A 3 -16.40 7.20 1.59
C ARG A 3 -15.62 8.46 1.23
N ARG A 4 -16.30 9.62 1.19
CA ARG A 4 -15.65 10.92 0.94
C ARG A 4 -14.68 11.29 2.06
N ALA A 5 -15.00 10.93 3.30
CA ALA A 5 -14.13 11.23 4.43
C ALA A 5 -12.84 10.39 4.40
N MET A 6 -12.95 9.09 4.14
CA MET A 6 -11.80 8.19 3.95
C MET A 6 -10.89 8.66 2.80
N ARG A 7 -11.48 9.07 1.68
CA ARG A 7 -10.69 9.63 0.56
C ARG A 7 -9.97 10.92 0.97
N ARG A 8 -10.67 11.82 1.66
CA ARG A 8 -10.10 13.11 2.06
C ARG A 8 -8.97 12.97 3.08
N GLU A 9 -9.02 11.98 3.97
CA GLU A 9 -7.90 11.62 4.86
C GLU A 9 -6.60 11.37 4.06
N THR A 10 -6.68 10.49 3.06
CA THR A 10 -5.53 10.17 2.20
C THR A 10 -5.05 11.39 1.42
N GLU A 11 -5.97 12.15 0.83
CA GLU A 11 -5.61 13.40 0.12
C GLU A 11 -4.91 14.39 1.04
N LEU A 12 -5.36 14.55 2.29
CA LEU A 12 -4.75 15.46 3.27
C LEU A 12 -3.36 15.00 3.69
N LEU A 13 -3.11 13.69 3.82
CA LEU A 13 -1.76 13.18 4.07
C LEU A 13 -0.82 13.53 2.91
N LEU A 14 -1.22 13.27 1.67
CA LEU A 14 -0.43 13.62 0.49
C LEU A 14 -0.22 15.13 0.37
N GLU A 15 -1.27 15.92 0.57
CA GLU A 15 -1.22 17.40 0.57
C GLU A 15 -0.24 17.93 1.62
N THR A 16 -0.22 17.31 2.80
CA THR A 16 0.71 17.66 3.89
C THR A 16 2.15 17.31 3.54
N VAL A 17 2.40 16.11 3.00
CA VAL A 17 3.74 15.70 2.57
C VAL A 17 4.28 16.65 1.51
N ALA A 18 3.45 17.03 0.53
CA ALA A 18 3.85 17.95 -0.52
C ALA A 18 4.05 19.39 -0.03
N ARG A 19 3.10 19.95 0.72
CA ARG A 19 3.14 21.37 1.14
C ARG A 19 4.16 21.65 2.24
N GLU A 20 4.37 20.71 3.15
CA GLU A 20 5.36 20.83 4.22
C GLU A 20 6.74 20.29 3.80
N ASP A 21 6.90 19.90 2.53
CA ASP A 21 8.13 19.32 1.96
C ASP A 21 8.69 18.17 2.83
N ARG A 22 7.82 17.25 3.25
CA ARG A 22 8.20 16.11 4.09
C ARG A 22 8.86 15.01 3.27
N SER A 23 9.54 14.11 3.96
CA SER A 23 9.99 12.85 3.35
C SER A 23 8.80 12.10 2.78
N MET A 24 8.93 11.54 1.58
CA MET A 24 7.90 10.66 1.02
C MET A 24 7.72 9.38 1.83
N LEU A 25 8.68 9.02 2.70
CA LEU A 25 8.54 7.93 3.66
C LEU A 25 7.41 8.17 4.67
N ASP A 26 7.00 9.42 4.91
CA ASP A 26 5.85 9.75 5.76
C ASP A 26 4.55 9.13 5.21
N LEU A 27 4.46 8.82 3.91
CA LEU A 27 3.31 8.08 3.38
C LEU A 27 3.12 6.72 4.06
N LEU A 28 4.20 6.08 4.50
CA LEU A 28 4.17 4.84 5.27
C LEU A 28 4.27 5.11 6.77
N ALA A 29 5.13 6.03 7.19
CA ALA A 29 5.55 6.18 8.57
C ALA A 29 4.72 7.18 9.40
N ALA A 30 3.89 8.02 8.78
CA ALA A 30 3.19 9.11 9.46
C ALA A 30 2.49 8.65 10.75
N ASP A 31 2.90 9.25 11.87
CA ASP A 31 2.36 9.04 13.21
C ASP A 31 1.16 9.94 13.51
N TYR A 32 0.54 10.49 12.46
CA TYR A 32 -0.65 11.33 12.51
C TYR A 32 -1.59 10.97 11.36
N THR A 33 -2.87 11.31 11.53
CA THR A 33 -3.90 11.18 10.49
C THR A 33 -4.80 12.42 10.47
N PHE A 34 -5.66 12.52 9.47
CA PHE A 34 -6.66 13.57 9.34
C PHE A 34 -8.07 12.98 9.43
N VAL A 35 -8.81 13.42 10.43
CA VAL A 35 -10.18 12.95 10.66
C VAL A 35 -11.13 14.12 10.90
N ASN A 36 -12.37 13.96 10.42
CA ASN A 36 -13.52 14.68 10.96
C ASN A 36 -14.33 13.75 11.87
N GLU A 37 -15.39 14.25 12.52
CA GLU A 37 -16.15 13.46 13.51
C GLU A 37 -16.65 12.11 12.96
N ARG A 38 -17.09 12.07 11.70
CA ARG A 38 -17.59 10.83 11.09
C ARG A 38 -16.48 9.78 10.97
N LEU A 39 -15.31 10.17 10.48
CA LEU A 39 -14.19 9.24 10.31
C LEU A 39 -13.55 8.89 11.66
N ALA A 40 -13.48 9.85 12.58
CA ALA A 40 -13.00 9.64 13.94
C ALA A 40 -13.85 8.58 14.67
N ARG A 41 -15.20 8.68 14.57
CA ARG A 41 -16.11 7.64 15.08
C ARG A 41 -15.86 6.27 14.45
N HIS A 42 -15.65 6.22 13.13
CA HIS A 42 -15.35 4.98 12.41
C HIS A 42 -14.03 4.35 12.86
N TYR A 43 -13.03 5.16 13.24
CA TYR A 43 -11.74 4.69 13.74
C TYR A 43 -11.66 4.49 15.25
N GLY A 44 -12.69 4.89 16.00
CA GLY A 44 -12.66 4.90 17.47
C GLY A 44 -11.77 5.98 18.07
N ILE A 45 -11.49 7.07 17.33
CA ILE A 45 -10.70 8.21 17.81
C ILE A 45 -11.62 9.17 18.59
N PRO A 46 -11.42 9.35 19.91
CA PRO A 46 -12.28 10.21 20.71
C PRO A 46 -12.00 11.70 20.46
N ASN A 47 -12.85 12.57 21.02
CA ASN A 47 -12.62 14.02 21.11
C ASN A 47 -12.52 14.79 19.77
N VAL A 48 -13.09 14.25 18.69
CA VAL A 48 -13.22 14.95 17.41
C VAL A 48 -14.69 15.21 17.11
N ALA A 49 -15.06 16.47 16.91
CA ALA A 49 -16.44 16.91 16.67
C ALA A 49 -16.52 17.85 15.47
N GLY A 50 -17.62 17.76 14.71
CA GLY A 50 -17.86 18.57 13.52
C GLY A 50 -17.31 17.98 12.21
N SER A 51 -17.60 18.69 11.13
CA SER A 51 -17.34 18.26 9.75
C SER A 51 -15.91 18.54 9.26
N HIS A 52 -15.21 19.47 9.91
CA HIS A 52 -13.85 19.88 9.55
C HIS A 52 -12.83 18.79 9.90
N PHE A 53 -11.85 18.62 9.02
CA PHE A 53 -10.74 17.71 9.26
C PHE A 53 -9.71 18.33 10.20
N ARG A 54 -9.16 17.51 11.08
CA ARG A 54 -8.10 17.88 12.01
C ARG A 54 -6.98 16.87 11.92
N ARG A 55 -5.75 17.36 11.96
CA ARG A 55 -4.57 16.51 12.15
C ARG A 55 -4.57 16.03 13.61
N VAL A 56 -4.55 14.73 13.82
CA VAL A 56 -4.52 14.10 15.16
C VAL A 56 -3.39 13.08 15.21
N PRO A 57 -2.74 12.89 16.36
CA PRO A 57 -1.74 11.82 16.51
C PRO A 57 -2.41 10.44 16.38
N VAL A 58 -1.69 9.50 15.78
CA VAL A 58 -2.08 8.09 15.67
C VAL A 58 -1.46 7.34 16.84
N THR A 59 -2.29 6.99 17.82
CA THR A 59 -1.88 6.24 19.02
C THR A 59 -1.77 4.74 18.78
N ASP A 60 -2.58 4.19 17.87
CA ASP A 60 -2.50 2.80 17.45
C ASP A 60 -1.48 2.65 16.31
N PRO A 61 -0.33 1.99 16.52
CA PRO A 61 0.67 1.82 15.46
C PRO A 61 0.11 1.12 14.22
N ASN A 62 -0.97 0.35 14.32
CA ASN A 62 -1.56 -0.32 13.16
C ASN A 62 -2.21 0.65 12.16
N ARG A 63 -2.57 1.87 12.59
CA ARG A 63 -3.21 2.88 11.75
C ARG A 63 -2.25 3.89 11.10
N ARG A 64 -0.94 3.76 11.29
CA ARG A 64 0.02 4.73 10.73
C ARG A 64 0.16 4.59 9.21
N GLY A 65 0.26 5.74 8.55
CA GLY A 65 0.42 5.84 7.10
C GLY A 65 -0.72 5.23 6.28
N ILE A 66 -0.53 5.21 4.96
CA ILE A 66 -1.56 4.79 3.99
C ILE A 66 -2.03 3.34 4.15
N LEU A 67 -1.22 2.47 4.77
CA LEU A 67 -1.60 1.09 5.06
C LEU A 67 -2.72 0.99 6.12
N GLY A 68 -2.84 2.01 6.98
CA GLY A 68 -3.91 2.13 7.97
C GLY A 68 -5.17 2.87 7.48
N HIS A 69 -5.12 3.46 6.28
CA HIS A 69 -6.23 4.28 5.75
C HIS A 69 -7.33 3.39 5.18
N ALA A 70 -8.57 3.60 5.67
CA ALA A 70 -9.70 2.82 5.20
C ALA A 70 -10.03 3.03 3.72
N SER A 71 -9.61 4.14 3.09
CA SER A 71 -9.76 4.30 1.64
C SER A 71 -9.02 3.21 0.87
N ILE A 72 -7.79 2.88 1.29
CA ILE A 72 -6.96 1.85 0.66
C ILE A 72 -7.52 0.46 0.99
N LEU A 73 -7.82 0.22 2.26
CA LEU A 73 -8.38 -1.06 2.72
C LEU A 73 -9.71 -1.39 2.03
N THR A 74 -10.55 -0.38 1.76
CA THR A 74 -11.82 -0.55 1.05
C THR A 74 -11.63 -0.86 -0.43
N VAL A 75 -10.80 -0.10 -1.15
CA VAL A 75 -10.63 -0.32 -2.62
C VAL A 75 -9.90 -1.60 -2.94
N THR A 76 -9.19 -2.17 -1.97
CA THR A 76 -8.49 -3.47 -2.06
C THR A 76 -9.32 -4.64 -1.49
N SER A 77 -10.59 -4.42 -1.16
CA SER A 77 -11.50 -5.44 -0.64
C SER A 77 -12.69 -5.69 -1.59
N GLN A 78 -13.44 -6.77 -1.35
CA GLN A 78 -14.71 -7.02 -2.02
C GLN A 78 -15.86 -6.39 -1.21
N SER A 79 -17.06 -6.33 -1.80
CA SER A 79 -18.22 -5.65 -1.20
C SER A 79 -18.62 -6.21 0.17
N ASN A 80 -18.43 -7.50 0.42
CA ASN A 80 -18.84 -8.19 1.63
C ASN A 80 -17.70 -8.89 2.40
N ARG A 81 -16.46 -8.83 1.90
CA ARG A 81 -15.31 -9.54 2.51
C ARG A 81 -13.97 -8.90 2.13
N THR A 82 -12.95 -9.18 2.91
CA THR A 82 -11.58 -8.80 2.60
C THR A 82 -11.06 -9.61 1.40
N SER A 83 -9.98 -9.15 0.79
CA SER A 83 -9.28 -9.89 -0.26
C SER A 83 -7.77 -9.79 -0.04
N PRO A 84 -7.15 -10.76 0.66
CA PRO A 84 -5.70 -10.80 0.85
C PRO A 84 -4.95 -10.71 -0.48
N VAL A 85 -5.45 -11.40 -1.51
CA VAL A 85 -4.87 -11.39 -2.86
C VAL A 85 -4.84 -9.97 -3.44
N THR A 86 -5.96 -9.25 -3.39
CA THR A 86 -6.06 -7.89 -3.95
C THR A 86 -5.24 -6.88 -3.14
N ARG A 87 -5.23 -7.02 -1.81
CA ARG A 87 -4.39 -6.24 -0.90
C ARG A 87 -2.91 -6.44 -1.18
N GLY A 88 -2.48 -7.70 -1.27
CA GLY A 88 -1.11 -8.08 -1.59
C GLY A 88 -0.67 -7.61 -2.97
N LYS A 89 -1.52 -7.78 -3.99
CA LYS A 89 -1.30 -7.22 -5.33
C LYS A 89 -1.07 -5.71 -5.27
N TRP A 90 -1.94 -4.99 -4.56
CA TRP A 90 -1.82 -3.53 -4.45
C TRP A 90 -0.49 -3.11 -3.81
N ILE A 91 -0.02 -3.82 -2.77
CA ILE A 91 1.29 -3.60 -2.16
C ILE A 91 2.42 -3.85 -3.16
N LEU A 92 2.42 -5.00 -3.83
CA LEU A 92 3.43 -5.36 -4.83
C LEU A 92 3.53 -4.31 -5.94
N GLU A 93 2.39 -3.90 -6.48
CA GLU A 93 2.31 -2.99 -7.63
C GLU A 93 2.60 -1.53 -7.25
N ASN A 94 2.17 -1.08 -6.07
CA ASN A 94 2.22 0.33 -5.70
C ASN A 94 3.36 0.69 -4.76
N LEU A 95 3.85 -0.26 -3.96
CA LEU A 95 4.88 -0.01 -2.95
C LEU A 95 6.19 -0.73 -3.26
N LEU A 96 6.17 -1.86 -3.98
CA LEU A 96 7.37 -2.65 -4.28
C LEU A 96 7.80 -2.63 -5.75
N GLY A 97 6.98 -2.11 -6.65
CA GLY A 97 7.32 -2.02 -8.08
C GLY A 97 7.45 -3.38 -8.76
N ALA A 98 6.85 -4.42 -8.17
CA ALA A 98 6.93 -5.80 -8.62
C ALA A 98 5.51 -6.36 -8.90
N PRO A 99 4.76 -5.78 -9.85
CA PRO A 99 3.40 -6.22 -10.12
C PRO A 99 3.39 -7.73 -10.45
N PRO A 100 2.41 -8.49 -9.94
CA PRO A 100 2.28 -9.90 -10.29
C PRO A 100 2.03 -10.05 -11.80
N PRO A 101 2.39 -11.19 -12.41
CA PRO A 101 2.08 -11.44 -13.81
C PRO A 101 0.57 -11.39 -14.04
N ALA A 102 0.18 -11.13 -15.29
CA ALA A 102 -1.22 -11.19 -15.68
C ALA A 102 -1.82 -12.57 -15.33
N PRO A 103 -3.08 -12.62 -14.85
CA PRO A 103 -3.72 -13.90 -14.62
C PRO A 103 -3.80 -14.70 -15.93
N PRO A 104 -3.76 -16.04 -15.89
CA PRO A 104 -4.00 -16.87 -17.06
C PRO A 104 -5.38 -16.57 -17.69
N ASP A 105 -5.49 -16.71 -19.02
CA ASP A 105 -6.72 -16.44 -19.78
C ASP A 105 -7.90 -17.30 -19.30
N GLU A 106 -7.62 -18.53 -18.89
CA GLU A 106 -8.58 -19.44 -18.27
C GLU A 106 -8.13 -19.76 -16.84
N VAL A 107 -8.72 -19.05 -15.87
CA VAL A 107 -8.70 -19.48 -14.47
C VAL A 107 -9.92 -20.36 -14.25
N PRO A 108 -9.76 -21.65 -13.92
CA PRO A 108 -10.89 -22.49 -13.53
C PRO A 108 -11.66 -21.79 -12.41
N GLY A 109 -12.99 -21.74 -12.51
CA GLY A 109 -13.82 -21.24 -11.42
C GLY A 109 -13.42 -21.94 -10.12
N LEU A 110 -13.37 -21.20 -9.01
CA LEU A 110 -13.16 -21.81 -7.70
C LEU A 110 -14.26 -22.86 -7.52
N GLU A 111 -13.91 -24.15 -7.50
CA GLU A 111 -14.86 -25.18 -7.07
C GLU A 111 -15.39 -24.75 -5.71
N GLU A 112 -16.71 -24.75 -5.54
CA GLU A 112 -17.38 -24.51 -4.25
C GLU A 112 -17.16 -25.70 -3.30
N THR A 113 -15.95 -26.28 -3.28
CA THR A 113 -15.55 -27.05 -2.11
C THR A 113 -15.60 -26.08 -0.94
N ARG A 114 -16.42 -26.42 0.07
CA ARG A 114 -16.42 -25.74 1.37
C ARG A 114 -15.05 -25.95 1.99
N LEU A 115 -14.07 -25.14 1.59
CA LEU A 115 -12.76 -25.10 2.20
C LEU A 115 -13.00 -24.74 3.67
N GLU A 116 -12.50 -25.57 4.57
CA GLU A 116 -12.70 -25.40 6.00
C GLU A 116 -11.57 -24.58 6.62
N GLY A 117 -11.86 -24.00 7.79
CA GLY A 117 -10.90 -23.23 8.57
C GLY A 117 -10.88 -21.73 8.28
N THR A 118 -9.83 -21.09 8.78
CA THR A 118 -9.53 -19.66 8.66
C THR A 118 -9.43 -19.24 7.19
N LEU A 119 -9.53 -17.93 6.92
CA LEU A 119 -9.29 -17.40 5.57
C LEU A 119 -7.92 -17.82 5.00
N ARG A 120 -6.89 -17.83 5.85
CA ARG A 120 -5.54 -18.28 5.48
C ARG A 120 -5.53 -19.75 5.08
N GLU A 121 -6.08 -20.63 5.91
CA GLU A 121 -6.10 -22.07 5.64
C GLU A 121 -6.83 -22.39 4.35
N ARG A 122 -7.97 -21.73 4.10
CA ARG A 122 -8.71 -21.86 2.84
C ARG A 122 -7.88 -21.41 1.65
N MET A 123 -7.13 -20.31 1.77
CA MET A 123 -6.26 -19.85 0.70
C MET A 123 -5.06 -20.78 0.45
N ILE A 124 -4.48 -21.35 1.51
CA ILE A 124 -3.43 -22.37 1.40
C ILE A 124 -3.96 -23.61 0.69
N GLN A 125 -5.17 -24.06 1.01
CA GLN A 125 -5.83 -25.17 0.32
C GLN A 125 -6.04 -24.85 -1.17
N HIS A 126 -6.53 -23.64 -1.49
CA HIS A 126 -6.71 -23.17 -2.87
C HIS A 126 -5.39 -23.19 -3.66
N ARG A 127 -4.28 -22.82 -3.02
CA ARG A 127 -2.94 -22.77 -3.62
C ARG A 127 -2.23 -24.11 -3.76
N ARG A 128 -2.89 -25.23 -3.44
CA ARG A 128 -2.35 -26.56 -3.78
C ARG A 128 -2.20 -26.74 -5.28
N ASN A 129 -2.96 -25.99 -6.09
CA ASN A 129 -2.73 -25.91 -7.53
C ASN A 129 -1.44 -25.12 -7.82
N PRO A 130 -0.40 -25.73 -8.44
CA PRO A 130 0.86 -25.07 -8.75
C PRO A 130 0.71 -23.81 -9.61
N VAL A 131 -0.31 -23.77 -10.49
CA VAL A 131 -0.59 -22.61 -11.34
C VAL A 131 -0.98 -21.40 -10.48
N CYS A 132 -1.86 -21.59 -9.50
CA CYS A 132 -2.30 -20.54 -8.59
C CYS A 132 -1.19 -20.15 -7.60
N ALA A 133 -0.40 -21.11 -7.13
CA ALA A 133 0.69 -20.87 -6.19
C ALA A 133 1.73 -19.90 -6.74
N SER A 134 2.08 -20.01 -8.03
CA SER A 134 3.12 -19.22 -8.69
C SER A 134 2.96 -17.71 -8.50
N CYS A 135 1.72 -17.22 -8.59
CA CYS A 135 1.40 -15.79 -8.45
C CYS A 135 1.10 -15.43 -6.99
N HIS A 136 0.37 -16.28 -6.27
CA HIS A 136 -0.06 -16.00 -4.91
C HIS A 136 1.05 -16.02 -3.88
N GLN A 137 2.15 -16.74 -4.12
CA GLN A 137 3.26 -16.86 -3.17
C GLN A 137 3.84 -15.50 -2.75
N ALA A 138 3.89 -14.54 -3.67
CA ALA A 138 4.38 -13.19 -3.40
C ALA A 138 3.28 -12.26 -2.83
N MET A 139 2.01 -12.46 -3.20
CA MET A 139 0.90 -11.57 -2.83
C MET A 139 0.30 -11.90 -1.46
N ASP A 140 -0.06 -13.16 -1.26
CA ASP A 140 -0.86 -13.57 -0.11
C ASP A 140 -0.22 -13.23 1.23
N PRO A 141 1.08 -13.48 1.48
CA PRO A 141 1.68 -13.16 2.78
C PRO A 141 1.61 -11.65 3.09
N LEU A 142 1.78 -10.79 2.08
CA LEU A 142 1.61 -9.34 2.23
C LEU A 142 0.15 -9.02 2.57
N GLY A 143 -0.79 -9.62 1.86
CA GLY A 143 -2.23 -9.43 2.07
C GLY A 143 -2.72 -9.89 3.44
N PHE A 144 -2.26 -11.06 3.91
CA PHE A 144 -2.65 -11.61 5.20
C PHE A 144 -2.29 -10.69 6.37
N SER A 145 -1.18 -9.98 6.27
CA SER A 145 -0.77 -9.01 7.30
C SER A 145 -1.76 -7.86 7.52
N LEU A 146 -2.67 -7.63 6.56
CA LEU A 146 -3.74 -6.64 6.66
C LEU A 146 -5.07 -7.23 7.14
N GLU A 147 -5.18 -8.53 7.42
CA GLU A 147 -6.47 -9.18 7.71
C GLU A 147 -7.08 -8.83 9.06
N ASN A 148 -6.31 -8.21 9.95
CA ASN A 148 -6.87 -7.53 11.12
C ASN A 148 -7.72 -6.31 10.76
N PHE A 149 -7.70 -5.84 9.52
CA PHE A 149 -8.64 -4.83 9.03
C PHE A 149 -9.80 -5.46 8.27
N SER A 150 -11.02 -5.14 8.69
CA SER A 150 -12.26 -5.40 7.96
C SER A 150 -12.24 -4.75 6.57
N PRO A 151 -13.20 -5.07 5.67
CA PRO A 151 -13.30 -4.42 4.36
C PRO A 151 -13.40 -2.90 4.45
N LEU A 152 -13.97 -2.36 5.53
CA LEU A 152 -14.10 -0.92 5.76
C LEU A 152 -12.99 -0.35 6.66
N GLY A 153 -11.96 -1.13 6.99
CA GLY A 153 -10.82 -0.70 7.78
C GLY A 153 -11.08 -0.59 9.29
N GLU A 154 -12.07 -1.32 9.80
CA GLU A 154 -12.26 -1.53 11.24
C GLU A 154 -11.31 -2.62 11.73
N TRP A 155 -10.82 -2.50 12.97
CA TRP A 155 -9.92 -3.51 13.52
C TRP A 155 -10.70 -4.75 14.01
N ARG A 156 -10.16 -5.94 13.76
CA ARG A 156 -10.72 -7.23 14.19
C ARG A 156 -9.62 -8.21 14.59
N THR A 157 -9.92 -9.04 15.58
CA THR A 157 -9.07 -10.17 16.02
C THR A 157 -9.68 -11.53 15.66
N VAL A 158 -10.95 -11.55 15.24
CA VAL A 158 -11.69 -12.74 14.82
C VAL A 158 -12.38 -12.45 13.49
N ASP A 159 -12.32 -13.39 12.55
CA ASP A 159 -13.05 -13.38 11.28
C ASP A 159 -13.78 -14.71 11.07
N ALA A 160 -15.07 -14.64 10.75
CA ALA A 160 -15.92 -15.82 10.54
C ALA A 160 -15.83 -16.89 11.65
N GLY A 161 -15.64 -16.47 12.91
CA GLY A 161 -15.52 -17.37 14.06
C GLY A 161 -14.11 -17.90 14.34
N PHE A 162 -13.11 -17.53 13.53
CA PHE A 162 -11.72 -17.95 13.70
C PHE A 162 -10.81 -16.76 14.09
N PRO A 163 -9.81 -16.97 14.96
CA PRO A 163 -8.78 -15.96 15.19
C PRO A 163 -8.09 -15.56 13.88
N VAL A 164 -7.80 -14.26 13.73
CA VAL A 164 -7.07 -13.75 12.58
C VAL A 164 -5.59 -14.08 12.74
N ASP A 165 -5.03 -14.81 11.77
CA ASP A 165 -3.59 -15.00 11.60
C ASP A 165 -3.06 -13.97 10.59
N ALA A 166 -2.35 -12.97 11.11
CA ALA A 166 -1.78 -11.87 10.33
C ALA A 166 -0.28 -12.02 10.04
N GLY A 167 0.27 -13.23 10.10
CA GLY A 167 1.67 -13.51 9.76
C GLY A 167 1.97 -13.23 8.29
N GLY A 168 2.97 -12.42 8.01
CA GLY A 168 3.36 -12.03 6.67
C GLY A 168 4.82 -12.36 6.35
N ALA A 169 5.14 -12.26 5.07
CA ALA A 169 6.49 -12.42 4.57
C ALA A 169 6.71 -11.54 3.33
N MET A 170 7.94 -11.08 3.16
CA MET A 170 8.35 -10.40 1.94
C MET A 170 8.60 -11.42 0.81
N PRO A 171 8.52 -10.99 -0.46
CA PRO A 171 8.85 -11.85 -1.60
C PRO A 171 10.31 -12.34 -1.65
N ASP A 172 11.19 -11.82 -0.80
CA ASP A 172 12.58 -12.28 -0.68
C ASP A 172 12.71 -13.65 0.00
N GLY A 173 11.63 -14.18 0.58
CA GLY A 173 11.58 -15.49 1.23
C GLY A 173 12.32 -15.58 2.57
N ILE A 174 12.89 -14.46 3.06
CA ILE A 174 13.69 -14.41 4.30
C ILE A 174 13.00 -13.52 5.34
N THR A 175 12.48 -12.37 4.92
CA THR A 175 11.91 -11.38 5.83
C THR A 175 10.48 -11.77 6.19
N THR A 176 10.23 -12.10 7.45
CA THR A 176 8.89 -12.37 7.99
C THR A 176 8.49 -11.27 8.97
N PHE A 177 7.18 -11.09 9.17
CA PHE A 177 6.64 -10.05 10.04
C PHE A 177 5.22 -10.37 10.51
N GLU A 178 4.75 -9.68 11.54
CA GLU A 178 3.40 -9.84 12.07
C GLU A 178 2.57 -8.56 11.87
N GLY A 179 1.42 -8.72 11.24
CA GLY A 179 0.43 -7.67 11.02
C GLY A 179 0.92 -6.47 10.20
N VAL A 180 0.06 -5.47 10.09
CA VAL A 180 0.32 -4.26 9.29
C VAL A 180 1.51 -3.45 9.80
N SER A 181 1.74 -3.44 11.13
CA SER A 181 2.87 -2.72 11.71
C SER A 181 4.19 -3.36 11.31
N GLY A 182 4.26 -4.69 11.32
CA GLY A 182 5.43 -5.44 10.86
C GLY A 182 5.64 -5.28 9.35
N LEU A 183 4.58 -5.35 8.54
CA LEU A 183 4.64 -5.06 7.10
C LEU A 183 5.22 -3.67 6.83
N ARG A 184 4.71 -2.64 7.53
CA ARG A 184 5.21 -1.27 7.39
C ARG A 184 6.69 -1.19 7.69
N GLN A 185 7.16 -1.82 8.77
CA GLN A 185 8.58 -1.82 9.12
C GLN A 185 9.40 -2.50 8.01
N ALA A 186 8.97 -3.66 7.51
CA ALA A 186 9.65 -4.36 6.42
C ALA A 186 9.74 -3.52 5.12
N LEU A 187 8.70 -2.71 4.83
CA LEU A 187 8.71 -1.75 3.71
C LEU A 187 9.65 -0.57 3.95
N LEU A 188 9.73 -0.07 5.19
CA LEU A 188 10.65 1.00 5.57
C LEU A 188 12.12 0.53 5.57
N ASP A 189 12.39 -0.71 5.98
CA ASP A 189 13.73 -1.30 5.92
C ASP A 189 14.21 -1.48 4.46
N LYS A 190 13.26 -1.57 3.51
CA LYS A 190 13.50 -1.53 2.05
C LYS A 190 13.00 -0.23 1.43
N SER A 191 13.19 0.89 2.12
CA SER A 191 12.70 2.21 1.70
C SER A 191 13.17 2.61 0.30
N ASP A 192 14.35 2.15 -0.11
CA ASP A 192 14.90 2.40 -1.45
C ASP A 192 14.02 1.82 -2.56
N VAL A 193 13.47 0.61 -2.36
CA VAL A 193 12.51 -0.02 -3.28
C VAL A 193 11.22 0.78 -3.35
N PHE A 194 10.70 1.23 -2.20
CA PHE A 194 9.50 2.05 -2.14
C PHE A 194 9.67 3.40 -2.84
N ILE A 195 10.74 4.13 -2.52
CA ILE A 195 11.03 5.42 -3.14
C ILE A 195 11.34 5.23 -4.64
N SER A 196 12.02 4.17 -5.05
CA SER A 196 12.23 3.86 -6.48
C SER A 196 10.90 3.68 -7.20
N THR A 197 10.00 2.86 -6.65
CA THR A 197 8.66 2.61 -7.22
C THR A 197 7.85 3.90 -7.33
N LEU A 198 7.89 4.72 -6.29
CA LEU A 198 7.21 6.00 -6.25
C LEU A 198 7.78 6.98 -7.29
N THR A 199 9.10 7.04 -7.41
CA THR A 199 9.81 7.88 -8.39
C THR A 199 9.47 7.48 -9.82
N GLU A 200 9.42 6.17 -10.10
CA GLU A 200 9.01 5.67 -11.41
C GLU A 200 7.56 6.07 -11.75
N LYS A 201 6.63 5.93 -10.81
CA LYS A 201 5.23 6.34 -11.02
C LYS A 201 5.09 7.85 -11.23
N LEU A 202 5.83 8.65 -10.47
CA LEU A 202 5.86 10.11 -10.66
C LEU A 202 6.46 10.49 -12.01
N LEU A 203 7.51 9.79 -12.46
CA LEU A 203 8.12 9.99 -13.77
C LEU A 203 7.15 9.60 -14.90
N ILE A 204 6.45 8.47 -14.79
CA ILE A 204 5.39 8.07 -15.74
C ILE A 204 4.34 9.18 -15.86
N TYR A 205 3.87 9.70 -14.74
CA TYR A 205 2.90 10.80 -14.72
C TYR A 205 3.47 12.06 -15.39
N ALA A 206 4.72 12.43 -15.10
CA ALA A 206 5.36 13.61 -15.64
C ALA A 206 5.63 13.52 -17.16
N LEU A 207 5.93 12.33 -17.67
CA LEU A 207 6.25 12.10 -19.08
C LEU A 207 5.03 11.77 -19.94
N GLY A 208 3.92 11.31 -19.34
CA GLY A 208 2.75 10.83 -20.07
C GLY A 208 2.97 9.50 -20.81
N ARG A 209 4.05 8.78 -20.50
CA ARG A 209 4.41 7.47 -21.07
C ARG A 209 5.00 6.54 -20.00
N GLY A 210 5.07 5.25 -20.32
CA GLY A 210 5.79 4.28 -19.48
C GLY A 210 7.28 4.61 -19.34
N VAL A 211 7.88 4.13 -18.25
CA VAL A 211 9.34 4.16 -18.03
C VAL A 211 9.97 2.97 -18.74
N GLU A 212 10.96 3.25 -19.57
CA GLU A 212 11.68 2.24 -20.36
C GLU A 212 13.02 1.87 -19.72
N TYR A 213 13.69 0.85 -20.27
CA TYR A 213 14.98 0.39 -19.73
C TYR A 213 16.04 1.51 -19.70
N TYR A 214 16.00 2.44 -20.67
CA TYR A 214 16.94 3.56 -20.78
C TYR A 214 16.64 4.71 -19.81
N ASP A 215 15.46 4.74 -19.18
CA ASP A 215 15.12 5.72 -18.14
C ASP A 215 15.64 5.28 -16.75
N LYS A 216 15.98 4.00 -16.55
CA LYS A 216 16.44 3.46 -15.25
C LYS A 216 17.69 4.17 -14.69
N PRO A 217 18.71 4.57 -15.48
CA PRO A 217 19.79 5.42 -15.00
C PRO A 217 19.30 6.74 -14.39
N THR A 218 18.36 7.42 -15.05
CA THR A 218 17.74 8.66 -14.55
C THR A 218 17.06 8.45 -13.21
N VAL A 219 16.25 7.40 -13.08
CA VAL A 219 15.58 7.06 -11.81
C VAL A 219 16.61 6.87 -10.69
N ARG A 220 17.68 6.10 -10.93
CA ARG A 220 18.75 5.88 -9.94
C ARG A 220 19.48 7.17 -9.57
N ASP A 221 19.69 8.07 -10.51
CA ASP A 221 20.31 9.38 -10.26
C ASP A 221 19.41 10.26 -9.38
N ILE A 222 18.11 10.33 -9.67
CA ILE A 222 17.11 11.05 -8.86
C ILE A 222 17.12 10.51 -7.42
N LEU A 223 17.06 9.19 -7.25
CA LEU A 223 17.07 8.55 -5.93
C LEU A 223 18.34 8.89 -5.14
N ARG A 224 19.52 8.82 -5.78
CA ARG A 224 20.80 9.16 -5.14
C ARG A 224 20.86 10.62 -4.69
N GLN A 225 20.27 11.54 -5.45
CA GLN A 225 20.21 12.95 -5.09
C GLN A 225 19.18 13.20 -3.97
N ALA A 226 17.98 12.61 -4.09
CA ALA A 226 16.91 12.77 -3.12
C ALA A 226 17.26 12.16 -1.75
N ALA A 227 18.03 11.07 -1.71
CA ALA A 227 18.51 10.46 -0.46
C ALA A 227 19.31 11.45 0.40
N ARG A 228 20.08 12.37 -0.21
CA ARG A 228 20.83 13.43 0.51
C ARG A 228 19.93 14.46 1.18
N ARG A 229 18.66 14.50 0.78
CA ARG A 229 17.62 15.39 1.29
C ARG A 229 16.48 14.59 1.90
N ASP A 230 16.77 13.40 2.44
CA ASP A 230 15.81 12.56 3.16
C ASP A 230 14.53 12.22 2.34
N TYR A 231 14.69 12.04 1.03
CA TYR A 231 13.59 11.73 0.11
C TYR A 231 12.42 12.72 0.19
N ARG A 232 12.70 13.99 0.48
CA ARG A 232 11.70 15.06 0.48
C ARG A 232 10.95 15.15 -0.83
N PHE A 233 9.67 15.50 -0.76
CA PHE A 233 8.82 15.66 -1.94
C PHE A 233 9.47 16.58 -2.98
N SER A 234 9.95 17.76 -2.58
CA SER A 234 10.59 18.71 -3.50
C SER A 234 11.84 18.13 -4.17
N ALA A 235 12.64 17.33 -3.47
CA ALA A 235 13.86 16.76 -4.01
C ALA A 235 13.58 15.74 -5.12
N LEU A 236 12.53 14.92 -4.97
CA LEU A 236 12.11 13.99 -6.03
C LEU A 236 11.53 14.73 -7.24
N ILE A 237 10.66 15.73 -7.00
CA ILE A 237 10.08 16.53 -8.09
C ILE A 237 11.17 17.31 -8.83
N GLU A 238 12.09 17.95 -8.13
CA GLU A 238 13.25 18.65 -8.71
C GLU A 238 14.09 17.70 -9.57
N GLY A 239 14.39 16.50 -9.05
CA GLY A 239 15.11 15.48 -9.82
C GLY A 239 14.38 15.07 -11.11
N ILE A 240 13.05 14.96 -11.08
CA ILE A 240 12.25 14.64 -12.27
C ILE A 240 12.27 15.80 -13.26
N VAL A 241 11.93 17.02 -12.85
CA VAL A 241 11.79 18.16 -13.78
C VAL A 241 13.12 18.65 -14.35
N THR A 242 14.24 18.35 -13.69
CA THR A 242 15.58 18.67 -14.19
C THR A 242 16.19 17.54 -15.04
N SER A 243 15.56 16.37 -15.08
CA SER A 243 16.07 15.20 -15.80
C SER A 243 16.00 15.34 -17.33
N ALA A 244 16.88 14.61 -18.03
CA ALA A 244 16.90 14.58 -19.49
C ALA A 244 15.58 14.07 -20.10
N PRO A 245 14.96 12.97 -19.62
CA PRO A 245 13.67 12.49 -20.16
C PRO A 245 12.55 13.52 -20.08
N PHE A 246 12.54 14.40 -19.06
CA PHE A 246 11.52 15.44 -18.91
C PHE A 246 11.81 16.67 -19.79
N ARG A 247 13.08 17.07 -19.89
CA ARG A 247 13.48 18.33 -20.55
C ARG A 247 13.68 18.22 -22.05
N MET A 248 13.95 17.02 -22.55
CA MET A 248 14.27 16.80 -23.96
C MET A 248 13.14 16.02 -24.62
N ARG A 249 12.68 16.48 -25.79
CA ARG A 249 11.85 15.64 -26.67
C ARG A 249 12.73 14.50 -27.19
N THR A 250 12.22 13.28 -27.14
CA THR A 250 12.75 12.21 -27.98
C THR A 250 12.67 12.67 -29.43
N ALA A 251 13.79 12.58 -30.16
CA ALA A 251 13.74 12.74 -31.60
C ALA A 251 12.93 11.56 -32.15
N ASP A 252 11.87 11.88 -32.89
CA ASP A 252 11.05 10.89 -33.62
C ASP A 252 11.88 10.24 -34.75
#